data_AF-A0A100W3Y3-F1
#
_entry.id   AF-A0A100W3Y3-F1
#
_cell.length_a   1.000
_cell.length_b   1.000
_cell.length_c   1.000
_cell.angle_alpha   90.00
_cell.angle_beta   90.00
_cell.angle_gamma   90.00
#
_symmetry.space_group_name_H-M   'P 1'
#
loop_
_entity.id
_entity.type
_entity.pdbx_description
1 polymer ?
#
loop_
_entity_poly.entity_id
_entity_poly.type
_entity_poly.pdbx_seq_one_letter_code
_entity_poly.pdbx_strand_id
1 'polypeptide(L)'
;MAGRPVHTFAVVRREQVTPHMVRVILGDAGPGTGFDTFSPNEYTDAYVKLVIVPNGVDVGALPQPLTLDSFAELPTAHRPTVRTYTV
;
A
#
# COMPACT_ATOMS: atom_id res chain seq x y z
N MET A 1 16.70 -11.93 -5.50
CA MET A 1 16.30 -10.51 -5.67
C MET A 1 15.51 -10.14 -4.44
N ALA A 2 15.89 -9.09 -3.71
CA ALA A 2 15.06 -8.62 -2.60
C ALA A 2 13.72 -8.12 -3.15
N GLY A 3 12.62 -8.42 -2.46
CA GLY A 3 11.28 -7.96 -2.85
C GLY A 3 11.22 -6.44 -2.96
N ARG A 4 10.40 -5.91 -3.88
CA ARG A 4 10.22 -4.46 -4.01
C ARG A 4 9.57 -3.91 -2.72
N PRO A 5 10.14 -2.88 -2.08
CA PRO A 5 9.58 -2.31 -0.85
C PRO A 5 8.13 -1.87 -1.03
N VAL A 6 7.33 -2.08 0.01
CA VAL A 6 5.99 -1.49 0.15
C VAL A 6 6.14 -0.14 0.81
N HIS A 7 5.56 0.89 0.19
CA HIS A 7 5.51 2.24 0.74
C HIS A 7 4.25 2.40 1.59
N THR A 8 4.42 2.87 2.82
CA THR A 8 3.30 3.12 3.74
C THR A 8 2.77 4.53 3.55
N PHE A 9 1.46 4.66 3.37
CA PHE A 9 0.75 5.93 3.27
C PHE A 9 -0.37 6.00 4.31
N ALA A 10 -0.70 7.20 4.75
CA ALA A 10 -1.91 7.46 5.53
C ALA A 10 -3.05 7.91 4.61
N VAL A 11 -4.26 7.47 4.93
CA VAL A 11 -5.47 8.07 4.35
C VAL A 11 -5.73 9.40 5.05
N VAL A 12 -5.39 10.50 4.39
CA VAL A 12 -5.57 11.85 4.94
C VAL A 12 -6.96 12.42 4.67
N ARG A 13 -7.64 11.94 3.61
CA ARG A 13 -9.04 12.30 3.33
C ARG A 13 -9.75 11.14 2.63
N ARG A 14 -11.03 10.98 2.95
CA ARG A 14 -11.95 10.07 2.26
C ARG A 14 -13.18 10.86 1.81
N GLU A 15 -13.63 10.64 0.59
CA GLU A 15 -14.77 11.32 0.00
C GLU A 15 -15.62 10.32 -0.81
N GLN A 16 -16.92 10.25 -0.54
CA GLN A 16 -17.87 9.51 -1.38
C GLN A 16 -18.30 10.42 -2.53
N VAL A 17 -17.84 10.13 -3.75
CA VAL A 17 -18.09 11.00 -4.92
C VAL A 17 -19.43 10.65 -5.60
N THR A 18 -19.75 9.36 -5.66
CA THR A 18 -21.03 8.81 -6.14
C THR A 18 -21.41 7.60 -5.27
N PRO A 19 -22.60 7.01 -5.36
CA PRO A 19 -22.97 5.84 -4.54
C PRO A 19 -21.99 4.65 -4.61
N HIS A 20 -21.25 4.52 -5.71
CA HIS A 20 -20.31 3.41 -5.94
C HIS A 20 -18.86 3.87 -6.14
N MET A 21 -18.54 5.15 -5.90
CA MET A 21 -17.18 5.67 -6.05
C MET A 21 -16.70 6.40 -4.80
N VAL A 22 -15.58 5.92 -4.25
CA VAL A 22 -14.88 6.56 -3.14
C VAL A 22 -13.54 7.08 -3.64
N ARG A 23 -13.28 8.37 -3.37
CA ARG A 23 -11.96 8.96 -3.50
C ARG A 23 -11.23 8.87 -2.17
N VAL A 24 -10.00 8.37 -2.21
CA VAL A 24 -9.07 8.34 -1.09
C VAL A 24 -7.90 9.25 -1.44
N ILE A 25 -7.56 10.17 -0.54
CA ILE A 25 -6.35 10.98 -0.66
C ILE A 25 -5.32 10.37 0.28
N LEU A 26 -4.18 9.99 -0.30
CA LEU A 26 -3.04 9.44 0.42
C LEU A 26 -2.06 10.55 0.73
N GLY A 27 -1.43 10.48 1.90
CA GLY A 27 -0.36 11.36 2.34
C GLY A 27 0.62 10.61 3.23
N ASP A 28 1.51 11.34 3.86
CA ASP A 28 2.56 10.76 4.69
C ASP A 28 1.97 10.18 5.98
N ALA A 29 2.47 9.01 6.38
CA ALA A 29 2.10 8.34 7.64
C ALA A 29 3.05 8.68 8.80
N GLY A 30 4.05 9.52 8.55
CA GLY A 30 5.14 9.87 9.46
C GLY A 30 6.47 10.05 8.71
N PRO A 31 7.57 10.37 9.42
CA PRO A 31 8.89 10.55 8.81
C PRO A 31 9.34 9.29 8.06
N GLY A 32 9.88 9.46 6.85
CA GLY A 32 10.39 8.34 6.05
C GLY A 32 9.31 7.40 5.52
N THR A 33 8.08 7.92 5.33
CA THR A 33 6.97 7.20 4.70
C THR A 33 6.39 8.06 3.57
N GLY A 34 5.34 7.57 2.90
CA GLY A 34 4.61 8.38 1.93
C GLY A 34 5.41 8.73 0.68
N PHE A 35 5.17 9.93 0.15
CA PHE A 35 5.68 10.32 -1.18
C PHE A 35 7.19 10.57 -1.19
N ASP A 36 7.82 10.85 -0.05
CA ASP A 36 9.28 10.96 0.06
C ASP A 36 10.00 9.64 -0.23
N THR A 37 9.28 8.52 -0.11
CA THR A 37 9.84 7.18 -0.36
C THR A 37 9.48 6.62 -1.73
N PHE A 38 8.56 7.26 -2.47
CA PHE A 38 8.01 6.75 -3.72
C PHE A 38 8.35 7.69 -4.88
N SER A 39 9.07 7.16 -5.88
CA SER A 39 9.24 7.85 -7.17
C SER A 39 8.46 7.08 -8.25
N PRO A 40 7.52 7.72 -8.97
CA PRO A 40 6.95 7.13 -10.18
C PRO A 40 8.04 6.99 -11.24
N ASN A 41 7.79 6.11 -12.23
CA ASN A 41 8.61 6.07 -13.44
C ASN A 41 8.07 7.11 -14.45
N GLU A 42 8.74 7.24 -15.59
CA GLU A 42 8.45 8.29 -16.59
C GLU A 42 7.40 7.86 -17.64
N TYR A 43 6.82 6.67 -17.50
CA TYR A 43 5.92 6.10 -18.51
C TYR A 43 4.46 6.40 -18.21
N THR A 44 3.66 6.66 -19.25
CA THR A 44 2.24 7.01 -19.12
C THR A 44 1.33 5.83 -18.80
N ASP A 45 1.82 4.60 -18.95
CA ASP A 45 1.14 3.37 -18.57
C ASP A 45 1.60 2.84 -17.21
N ALA A 46 2.19 3.72 -16.39
CA ALA A 46 2.62 3.40 -15.05
C ALA A 46 1.46 2.87 -14.20
N TYR A 47 1.79 1.94 -13.31
CA TYR A 47 0.82 1.42 -12.36
C TYR A 47 1.49 1.15 -11.02
N VAL A 48 0.66 1.18 -9.98
CA VAL A 48 1.02 0.79 -8.62
C VAL A 48 0.18 -0.40 -8.18
N LYS A 49 0.68 -1.12 -7.19
CA LYS A 49 -0.05 -2.15 -6.48
C LYS A 49 -0.44 -1.61 -5.10
N LEU A 50 -1.74 -1.48 -4.83
CA LEU A 50 -2.24 -1.23 -3.50
C LEU A 50 -2.30 -2.55 -2.73
N VAL A 51 -1.59 -2.60 -1.60
CA VAL A 51 -1.55 -3.73 -0.69
C VAL A 51 -2.52 -3.46 0.45
N ILE A 52 -3.71 -4.07 0.37
CA ILE A 52 -4.79 -3.87 1.35
C ILE A 52 -4.68 -4.96 2.41
N VAL A 53 -4.14 -4.57 3.57
CA VAL A 53 -3.92 -5.48 4.69
C VAL A 53 -5.24 -5.70 5.45
N PRO A 54 -5.62 -6.96 5.77
CA PRO A 54 -6.78 -7.24 6.59
C PRO A 54 -6.68 -6.62 7.98
N ASN A 55 -7.83 -6.28 8.56
CA ASN A 55 -7.87 -5.80 9.93
C ASN A 55 -7.35 -6.89 10.90
N GLY A 56 -6.61 -6.48 11.94
CA GLY A 56 -6.03 -7.39 12.94
C GLY A 56 -4.63 -7.91 12.61
N VAL A 57 -4.06 -7.57 11.45
CA VAL A 57 -2.65 -7.85 11.17
C VAL A 57 -1.78 -6.73 11.75
N ASP A 58 -0.89 -7.08 12.67
CA ASP A 58 0.14 -6.16 13.15
C ASP A 58 1.27 -6.05 12.12
N VAL A 59 1.17 -5.06 11.24
CA VAL A 59 2.17 -4.79 10.19
C VAL A 59 3.53 -4.40 10.80
N GLY A 60 3.54 -3.80 11.98
CA GLY A 60 4.78 -3.39 12.66
C GLY A 60 5.63 -4.57 13.14
N ALA A 61 4.99 -5.72 13.40
CA ALA A 61 5.66 -6.96 13.79
C ALA A 61 6.19 -7.79 12.61
N LEU A 62 5.90 -7.40 11.37
CA LEU A 62 6.35 -8.13 10.18
C LEU A 62 7.81 -7.81 9.82
N PRO A 63 8.51 -8.72 9.11
CA PRO A 63 9.88 -8.49 8.66
C PRO A 63 10.04 -7.19 7.86
N GLN A 64 11.05 -6.40 8.22
CA GLN A 64 11.40 -5.13 7.60
C GLN A 64 12.68 -5.24 6.76
N PRO A 65 12.78 -4.54 5.61
CA PRO A 65 11.76 -3.65 5.03
C PRO A 65 10.53 -4.44 4.58
N LEU A 66 9.35 -3.82 4.74
CA LEU A 66 8.11 -4.46 4.36
C LEU A 66 8.09 -4.73 2.85
N THR A 67 7.87 -5.99 2.48
CA THR A 67 7.66 -6.43 1.10
C THR A 67 6.42 -7.32 1.05
N LEU A 68 5.98 -7.72 -0.15
CA LEU A 68 4.90 -8.72 -0.25
C LEU A 68 5.28 -10.06 0.41
N ASP A 69 6.57 -10.41 0.39
CA ASP A 69 7.07 -11.65 1.00
C ASP A 69 6.99 -11.61 2.54
N SER A 70 7.00 -10.42 3.14
CA SER A 70 6.81 -10.24 4.60
C SER A 70 5.46 -10.79 5.09
N PHE A 71 4.48 -10.98 4.20
CA PHE A 71 3.16 -11.53 4.52
C PHE A 71 3.04 -13.04 4.23
N ALA A 72 4.07 -13.70 3.67
CA ALA A 72 3.98 -15.07 3.18
C ALA A 72 3.71 -16.10 4.30
N GLU A 73 4.30 -15.89 5.47
CA GLU A 73 4.16 -16.74 6.66
C GLU A 73 2.80 -16.56 7.36
N LEU A 74 2.02 -15.52 7.01
CA LEU A 74 0.72 -15.30 7.64
C LEU A 74 -0.31 -16.35 7.20
N PRO A 75 -1.29 -16.69 8.06
CA PRO A 75 -2.46 -17.46 7.67
C PRO A 75 -3.14 -16.82 6.45
N THR A 76 -3.69 -17.64 5.55
CA THR A 76 -4.26 -17.17 4.28
C THR A 76 -5.30 -16.04 4.46
N ALA A 77 -6.12 -16.09 5.51
CA ALA A 77 -7.11 -15.06 5.81
C ALA A 77 -6.51 -13.70 6.21
N HIS A 78 -5.25 -13.68 6.64
CA HIS A 78 -4.50 -12.48 7.03
C HIS A 78 -3.54 -11.99 5.94
N ARG A 79 -3.48 -12.68 4.79
CA ARG A 79 -2.67 -12.22 3.65
C ARG A 79 -3.38 -11.06 2.95
N PRO A 80 -2.64 -10.04 2.47
CA PRO A 80 -3.23 -8.86 1.87
C PRO A 80 -3.88 -9.15 0.52
N THR A 81 -4.96 -8.43 0.25
CA THR A 81 -5.49 -8.33 -1.12
C THR A 81 -4.69 -7.29 -1.87
N VAL A 82 -4.18 -7.65 -3.05
CA VAL A 82 -3.42 -6.74 -3.90
C VAL A 82 -4.29 -6.28 -5.08
N ARG A 83 -4.35 -4.97 -5.31
CA ARG A 83 -5.09 -4.36 -6.42
C ARG A 83 -4.14 -3.51 -7.27
N THR A 84 -4.23 -3.63 -8.58
CA THR A 84 -3.43 -2.84 -9.53
C THR A 84 -4.21 -1.60 -9.96
N TYR A 85 -3.56 -0.44 -9.92
CA TYR A 85 -4.11 0.85 -10.33
C TYR A 85 -3.11 1.60 -11.21
N THR A 86 -3.57 2.16 -12.32
CA THR A 86 -2.78 3.04 -13.18
C THR A 86 -2.54 4.38 -12.47
N VAL A 87 -1.33 4.94 -12.62
CA VAL A 87 -0.92 6.25 -12.09
C VAL A 87 -0.26 7.08 -13.17
#